data_AF-A0AA47MHA0-F1
#
_entry.id   AF-A0AA47MHA0-F1
#
_cell.length_a   1.000
_cell.length_b   1.000
_cell.length_c   1.000
_cell.angle_alpha   90.00
_cell.angle_beta   90.00
_cell.angle_gamma   90.00
#
_symmetry.space_group_name_H-M   'P 1'
#
loop_
_entity.id
_entity.type
_entity.pdbx_description
1 polymer ?
#
loop_
_entity_poly.entity_id
_entity_poly.type
_entity_poly.pdbx_seq_one_letter_code
_entity_poly.pdbx_strand_id
1 'polypeptide(L)'
;MTNFKPSKPVADGDASTAEELNKLNISKTKELIIDFRRKKKTDIQPLVINGDEVKITSNFRFLGVHLDNDLSWSTNTSAILKKAHQRLYFLRVLRKNNLSRELMVSFYRCSIESVLTYCTGVWFWSCTAAERKSLQRVVDTAQEIIRCPPDTPLPSLEELYSSRCLRKANSILKDPTHPGHRHFKLLPSGKRYSIYSASTNRLKNSYYPKAIKALNSAAGNGRGSRQCTIHG
;
A
#
# COMPACT_ATOMS: atom_id res chain seq x y z
N MET A 1 -20.67 -40.38 -57.87
CA MET A 1 -21.79 -39.49 -57.46
C MET A 1 -21.58 -39.13 -55.99
N THR A 2 -20.97 -37.99 -55.75
CA THR A 2 -20.63 -37.47 -54.41
C THR A 2 -21.84 -36.72 -53.84
N ASN A 3 -22.40 -37.23 -52.74
CA ASN A 3 -23.50 -36.56 -52.04
C ASN A 3 -23.01 -35.32 -51.30
N PHE A 4 -23.50 -34.17 -51.74
CA PHE A 4 -23.31 -32.85 -51.13
C PHE A 4 -24.11 -32.81 -49.82
N LYS A 5 -23.45 -32.52 -48.70
CA LYS A 5 -24.09 -32.31 -47.39
C LYS A 5 -24.39 -30.81 -47.25
N PRO A 6 -25.63 -30.38 -46.96
CA PRO A 6 -25.91 -28.95 -46.83
C PRO A 6 -25.26 -28.39 -45.55
N SER A 7 -24.66 -27.20 -45.71
CA SER A 7 -24.09 -26.39 -44.64
C SER A 7 -25.15 -26.03 -43.60
N LYS A 8 -24.83 -26.21 -42.31
CA LYS A 8 -25.63 -25.66 -41.21
C LYS A 8 -25.69 -24.12 -41.32
N PRO A 9 -26.82 -23.49 -40.99
CA PRO A 9 -26.88 -22.03 -40.92
C PRO A 9 -25.98 -21.55 -39.78
N VAL A 10 -25.27 -20.45 -40.04
CA VAL A 10 -24.53 -19.68 -39.04
C VAL A 10 -25.57 -19.12 -38.07
N ALA A 11 -25.51 -19.55 -36.81
CA ALA A 11 -26.33 -18.94 -35.76
C ALA A 11 -25.88 -17.49 -35.57
N ASP A 12 -26.85 -16.59 -35.66
CA ASP A 12 -26.71 -15.19 -35.33
C ASP A 12 -26.08 -15.05 -33.93
N GLY A 13 -25.02 -14.23 -33.85
CA GLY A 13 -24.34 -13.93 -32.60
C GLY A 13 -25.21 -13.04 -31.73
N ASP A 14 -25.99 -13.65 -30.85
CA ASP A 14 -26.79 -12.94 -29.85
C ASP A 14 -25.90 -12.13 -28.90
N ALA A 15 -26.34 -10.90 -28.60
CA ALA A 15 -25.78 -10.00 -27.59
C ALA A 15 -25.71 -10.60 -26.15
N SER A 16 -26.15 -11.85 -25.97
CA SER A 16 -26.17 -12.61 -24.71
C SER A 16 -24.79 -12.99 -24.17
N THR A 17 -23.72 -13.00 -24.99
CA THR A 17 -22.39 -13.44 -24.52
C THR A 17 -21.64 -12.39 -23.71
N ALA A 18 -22.03 -11.12 -23.75
CA ALA A 18 -21.38 -10.05 -22.98
C ALA A 18 -21.92 -9.94 -21.54
N GLU A 19 -23.18 -10.31 -21.30
CA GLU A 19 -23.81 -10.24 -19.98
C GLU A 19 -23.37 -11.37 -19.03
N GLU A 20 -22.96 -12.54 -19.55
CA GLU A 20 -22.47 -13.64 -18.72
C GLU A 20 -21.08 -13.38 -18.11
N LEU A 21 -20.24 -12.55 -18.76
CA LEU A 21 -18.85 -12.32 -18.34
C LEU A 21 -18.70 -11.42 -17.09
N ASN A 22 -19.76 -10.76 -16.65
CA ASN A 22 -19.74 -9.86 -15.48
C ASN A 22 -20.71 -10.29 -14.36
N LYS A 23 -21.07 -11.57 -14.29
CA LYS A 23 -21.89 -12.07 -13.17
C LYS A 23 -21.06 -12.13 -11.88
N LEU A 24 -21.39 -11.28 -10.92
CA LEU A 24 -20.76 -11.25 -9.58
C LEU A 24 -20.90 -12.61 -8.88
N ASN A 25 -19.77 -13.19 -8.48
CA ASN A 25 -19.78 -14.42 -7.70
C ASN A 25 -19.96 -14.11 -6.20
N ILE A 26 -21.21 -14.17 -5.74
CA ILE A 26 -21.59 -13.83 -4.35
C ILE A 26 -20.82 -14.64 -3.31
N SER A 27 -20.53 -15.92 -3.57
CA SER A 27 -19.76 -16.75 -2.65
C SER A 27 -18.35 -16.22 -2.37
N LYS A 28 -17.73 -15.57 -3.36
CA LYS A 28 -16.40 -14.93 -3.26
C LYS A 28 -16.47 -13.49 -2.75
N THR A 29 -17.63 -12.83 -2.88
CA THR A 29 -17.87 -11.50 -2.34
C THR A 29 -17.91 -11.54 -0.82
N LYS A 30 -17.36 -10.51 -0.18
CA LYS A 30 -17.37 -10.31 1.27
C LYS A 30 -17.73 -8.87 1.55
N GLU A 31 -18.60 -8.67 2.53
CA GLU A 31 -18.95 -7.34 3.02
C GLU A 31 -18.05 -6.99 4.20
N LEU A 32 -17.34 -5.86 4.11
CA LEU A 32 -16.53 -5.33 5.20
C LEU A 32 -17.16 -4.02 5.69
N ILE A 33 -17.79 -4.07 6.86
CA ILE A 33 -18.50 -2.91 7.43
C ILE A 33 -17.53 -2.10 8.29
N ILE A 34 -17.32 -0.84 7.91
CA ILE A 34 -16.45 0.09 8.66
C ILE A 34 -17.33 1.18 9.30
N ASP A 35 -17.54 1.09 10.61
CA ASP A 35 -18.36 2.04 11.37
C ASP A 35 -17.64 2.56 12.63
N PHE A 36 -17.35 3.86 12.63
CA PHE A 36 -16.68 4.56 13.74
C PHE A 36 -17.63 5.45 14.57
N ARG A 37 -18.95 5.35 14.36
CA ARG A 37 -19.92 6.10 15.17
C ARG A 37 -19.87 5.64 16.62
N ARG A 38 -20.00 6.58 17.57
CA ARG A 38 -20.01 6.27 19.02
C ARG A 38 -21.18 5.35 19.39
N LYS A 39 -22.35 5.60 18.80
CA LYS A 39 -23.51 4.72 18.88
C LYS A 39 -23.52 3.85 17.63
N LYS A 40 -23.13 2.60 17.77
CA LYS A 40 -23.17 1.63 16.67
C LYS A 40 -24.61 1.27 16.36
N LYS A 41 -24.92 1.14 15.07
CA LYS A 41 -26.19 0.53 14.66
C LYS A 41 -26.07 -0.97 14.92
N THR A 42 -26.95 -1.51 15.76
CA THR A 42 -26.97 -2.95 16.07
C THR A 42 -27.71 -3.77 15.00
N ASP A 43 -28.56 -3.12 14.22
CA ASP A 43 -29.35 -3.73 13.16
C ASP A 43 -28.90 -3.24 11.78
N ILE A 44 -27.83 -3.85 11.28
CA ILE A 44 -27.35 -3.62 9.92
C ILE A 44 -28.02 -4.65 9.03
N GLN A 45 -28.85 -4.18 8.09
CA GLN A 45 -29.52 -5.06 7.15
C GLN A 45 -28.47 -5.76 6.28
N PRO A 46 -28.58 -7.09 6.09
CA PRO A 46 -27.66 -7.84 5.23
C PRO A 46 -27.67 -7.30 3.80
N LEU A 47 -26.49 -7.20 3.18
CA LEU A 47 -26.38 -6.92 1.76
C LEU A 47 -26.82 -8.15 0.95
N VAL A 48 -27.90 -8.01 0.18
CA VAL A 48 -28.40 -9.05 -0.72
C VAL A 48 -28.03 -8.72 -2.16
N ILE A 49 -27.41 -9.65 -2.88
CA ILE A 49 -27.07 -9.53 -4.30
C ILE A 49 -27.64 -10.75 -5.02
N ASN A 50 -28.49 -10.52 -6.03
CA ASN A 50 -29.18 -11.58 -6.78
C ASN A 50 -29.97 -12.58 -5.91
N GLY A 51 -30.52 -12.12 -4.79
CA GLY A 51 -31.28 -12.95 -3.85
C GLY A 51 -30.42 -13.67 -2.79
N ASP A 52 -29.09 -13.63 -2.91
CA ASP A 52 -28.18 -14.24 -1.95
C ASP A 52 -27.59 -13.19 -1.00
N GLU A 53 -27.51 -13.53 0.30
CA GLU A 53 -26.85 -12.70 1.31
C GLU A 53 -25.33 -12.75 1.17
N VAL A 54 -24.71 -11.57 1.17
CA VAL A 54 -23.26 -11.43 1.16
C VAL A 54 -22.72 -11.62 2.58
N LYS A 55 -21.74 -12.53 2.73
CA LYS A 55 -21.10 -12.77 4.02
C LYS A 55 -20.34 -11.53 4.51
N ILE A 56 -20.77 -11.02 5.67
CA ILE A 56 -20.02 -10.02 6.44
C ILE A 56 -18.76 -10.65 7.05
N THR A 57 -17.64 -9.92 7.00
CA THR A 57 -16.36 -10.33 7.60
C THR A 57 -15.76 -9.19 8.41
N SER A 58 -14.92 -9.52 9.40
CA SER A 58 -14.15 -8.54 10.19
C SER A 58 -12.80 -8.20 9.55
N ASN A 59 -12.30 -9.05 8.66
CA ASN A 59 -11.06 -8.84 7.91
C ASN A 59 -11.25 -9.24 6.45
N PHE A 60 -10.64 -8.48 5.56
CA PHE A 60 -10.55 -8.85 4.15
C PHE A 60 -9.14 -8.60 3.59
N ARG A 61 -8.62 -9.56 2.81
CA ARG A 61 -7.33 -9.41 2.13
C ARG A 61 -7.55 -8.85 0.72
N PHE A 62 -7.17 -7.59 0.53
CA PHE A 62 -7.26 -6.91 -0.76
C PHE A 62 -5.86 -6.62 -1.32
N LEU A 63 -5.57 -7.12 -2.53
CA LEU A 63 -4.28 -6.96 -3.22
C LEU A 63 -3.07 -7.22 -2.33
N GLY A 64 -3.15 -8.20 -1.43
CA GLY A 64 -2.05 -8.56 -0.53
C GLY A 64 -1.98 -7.81 0.81
N VAL A 65 -2.83 -6.80 1.03
CA VAL A 65 -2.97 -6.06 2.29
C VAL A 65 -4.20 -6.57 3.05
N HIS A 66 -4.07 -6.77 4.37
CA HIS A 66 -5.22 -7.09 5.22
C HIS A 66 -5.90 -5.80 5.70
N LEU A 67 -7.21 -5.71 5.49
CA LEU A 67 -8.06 -4.62 5.93
C LEU A 67 -8.95 -5.16 7.05
N ASP A 68 -8.74 -4.68 8.27
CA ASP A 68 -9.60 -4.96 9.42
C ASP A 68 -10.76 -3.94 9.46
N ASN A 69 -11.93 -4.36 9.96
CA ASN A 69 -13.15 -3.54 9.98
C ASN A 69 -13.06 -2.32 10.91
N ASP A 70 -12.12 -2.33 11.85
CA ASP A 70 -11.77 -1.22 12.74
C ASP A 70 -10.62 -0.36 12.19
N LEU A 71 -10.10 -0.70 10.99
CA LEU A 71 -8.91 -0.12 10.39
C LEU A 71 -7.67 -0.16 11.30
N SER A 72 -7.61 -1.13 12.22
CA SER A 72 -6.35 -1.54 12.82
C SER A 72 -5.47 -2.21 11.77
N TRP A 73 -4.18 -2.29 12.07
CA TRP A 73 -3.19 -2.85 11.14
C TRP A 73 -2.47 -4.06 11.74
N SER A 74 -3.03 -4.64 12.79
CA SER A 74 -2.41 -5.74 13.52
C SER A 74 -2.39 -7.03 12.71
N THR A 75 -3.47 -7.34 11.99
CA THR A 75 -3.50 -8.53 11.11
C THR A 75 -2.52 -8.36 9.96
N ASN A 76 -2.50 -7.18 9.34
CA ASN A 76 -1.56 -6.86 8.26
C ASN A 76 -0.10 -6.92 8.72
N THR A 77 0.22 -6.29 9.85
CA THR A 77 1.56 -6.25 10.42
C THR A 77 2.04 -7.65 10.79
N SER A 78 1.19 -8.45 11.44
CA SER A 78 1.49 -9.85 11.78
C SER A 78 1.81 -10.68 10.52
N ALA A 79 1.02 -10.51 9.46
CA ALA A 79 1.24 -11.21 8.19
C ALA A 79 2.55 -10.78 7.50
N ILE A 80 2.90 -9.49 7.55
CA ILE A 80 4.17 -8.95 7.04
C ILE A 80 5.35 -9.51 7.84
N LEU A 81 5.29 -9.46 9.18
CA LEU A 81 6.33 -9.97 10.07
C LEU A 81 6.59 -11.46 9.83
N LYS A 82 5.54 -12.28 9.70
CA LYS A 82 5.68 -13.71 9.40
C LYS A 82 6.47 -13.95 8.11
N LYS A 83 6.13 -13.23 7.03
CA LYS A 83 6.85 -13.31 5.75
C LYS A 83 8.29 -12.82 5.88
N ALA A 84 8.50 -11.71 6.58
CA ALA A 84 9.83 -11.13 6.75
C ALA A 84 10.75 -12.03 7.58
N HIS A 85 10.25 -12.66 8.64
CA HIS A 85 11.01 -13.61 9.46
C HIS A 85 11.42 -14.85 8.67
N GLN A 86 10.55 -15.39 7.82
CA GLN A 86 10.92 -16.47 6.89
C GLN A 86 12.06 -16.04 5.96
N ARG A 87 12.04 -14.80 5.46
CA ARG A 87 13.09 -14.27 4.59
C ARG A 87 14.39 -13.97 5.35
N LEU A 88 14.32 -13.57 6.62
CA LEU A 88 15.49 -13.45 7.49
C LEU A 88 16.19 -14.80 7.71
N TYR A 89 15.44 -15.90 7.81
CA TYR A 89 16.04 -17.23 7.87
C TYR A 89 16.92 -17.49 6.64
N PHE A 90 16.41 -17.22 5.43
CA PHE A 90 17.22 -17.36 4.21
C PHE A 90 18.44 -16.43 4.21
N LEU A 91 18.29 -15.18 4.68
CA LEU A 91 19.44 -14.27 4.82
C LEU A 91 20.53 -14.84 5.76
N ARG A 92 20.15 -15.51 6.85
CA ARG A 92 21.10 -16.23 7.73
C ARG A 92 21.77 -17.40 7.02
N VAL A 93 21.04 -18.14 6.19
CA VAL A 93 21.60 -19.23 5.36
C VAL A 93 22.62 -18.66 4.37
N LEU A 94 22.33 -17.54 3.71
CA LEU A 94 23.29 -16.88 2.81
C LEU A 94 24.56 -16.47 3.54
N ARG A 95 24.41 -15.91 4.75
CA ARG A 95 25.55 -15.56 5.61
C ARG A 95 26.39 -16.79 5.99
N LYS A 96 25.75 -17.90 6.34
CA LYS A 96 26.43 -19.17 6.68
C LYS A 96 27.25 -19.72 5.50
N ASN A 97 26.80 -19.48 4.28
CA ASN A 97 27.50 -19.87 3.05
C ASN A 97 28.51 -18.82 2.57
N ASN A 98 28.89 -17.86 3.43
CA ASN A 98 29.92 -16.85 3.16
C ASN A 98 29.67 -16.00 1.90
N LEU A 99 28.41 -15.73 1.56
CA LEU A 99 28.10 -14.80 0.47
C LEU A 99 28.64 -13.40 0.78
N SER A 100 28.98 -12.68 -0.29
CA SER A 100 29.43 -11.29 -0.20
C SER A 100 28.35 -10.41 0.43
N ARG A 101 28.78 -9.32 1.08
CA ARG A 101 27.87 -8.37 1.73
C ARG A 101 26.92 -7.75 0.71
N GLU A 102 27.42 -7.42 -0.47
CA GLU A 102 26.72 -6.76 -1.57
C GLU A 102 25.56 -7.64 -2.07
N LEU A 103 25.81 -8.95 -2.19
CA LEU A 103 24.77 -9.92 -2.55
C LEU A 103 23.71 -10.05 -1.44
N MET A 104 24.13 -10.07 -0.18
CA MET A 104 23.19 -10.12 0.95
C MET A 104 22.35 -8.84 1.08
N VAL A 105 22.93 -7.66 0.84
CA VAL A 105 22.19 -6.38 0.78
C VAL A 105 21.20 -6.40 -0.39
N SER A 106 21.61 -6.92 -1.55
CA SER A 106 20.74 -7.07 -2.71
C SER A 106 19.56 -8.01 -2.41
N PHE A 107 19.82 -9.14 -1.74
CA PHE A 107 18.78 -10.04 -1.26
C PHE A 107 17.84 -9.36 -0.27
N TYR A 108 18.36 -8.61 0.69
CA TYR A 108 17.55 -7.83 1.64
C TYR A 108 16.61 -6.88 0.88
N ARG A 109 17.13 -6.08 -0.06
CA ARG A 109 16.33 -5.12 -0.83
C ARG A 109 15.23 -5.81 -1.65
N CYS A 110 15.56 -6.88 -2.36
CA CYS A 110 14.60 -7.54 -3.25
C CYS A 110 13.57 -8.38 -2.49
N SER A 111 13.94 -8.97 -1.35
CA SER A 111 13.11 -9.94 -0.64
C SER A 111 12.56 -9.41 0.68
N ILE A 112 13.35 -8.77 1.53
CA ILE A 112 12.84 -8.34 2.85
C ILE A 112 12.23 -6.95 2.75
N GLU A 113 12.98 -5.98 2.23
CA GLU A 113 12.53 -4.59 2.09
C GLU A 113 11.26 -4.49 1.22
N SER A 114 11.19 -5.26 0.12
CA SER A 114 10.03 -5.27 -0.77
C SER A 114 8.74 -5.67 -0.05
N VAL A 115 8.80 -6.59 0.92
CA VAL A 115 7.65 -6.97 1.75
C VAL A 115 7.32 -5.91 2.79
N LEU A 116 8.35 -5.39 3.48
CA LEU A 116 8.15 -4.36 4.50
C LEU A 116 7.58 -3.07 3.92
N THR A 117 7.92 -2.75 2.67
CA THR A 117 7.58 -1.49 2.02
C THR A 117 6.35 -1.55 1.12
N TYR A 118 5.75 -2.74 0.96
CA TYR A 118 4.56 -2.92 0.12
C TYR A 118 3.36 -2.13 0.68
N CYS A 119 2.81 -1.24 -0.14
CA CYS A 119 1.65 -0.40 0.20
C CYS A 119 1.78 0.41 1.51
N THR A 120 2.99 0.72 1.97
CA THR A 120 3.21 1.44 3.26
C THR A 120 2.51 2.78 3.35
N GLY A 121 2.26 3.45 2.22
CA GLY A 121 1.47 4.68 2.16
C GLY A 121 0.07 4.54 2.80
N VAL A 122 -0.50 3.34 2.80
CA VAL A 122 -1.84 3.05 3.32
C VAL A 122 -1.84 2.86 4.84
N TRP A 123 -0.84 2.15 5.36
CA TRP A 123 -0.93 1.56 6.71
C TRP A 123 0.18 1.99 7.67
N PHE A 124 1.37 2.38 7.19
CA PHE A 124 2.56 2.51 8.04
C PHE A 124 2.40 3.52 9.20
N TRP A 125 1.89 4.72 8.89
CA TRP A 125 1.68 5.74 9.94
C TRP A 125 0.43 5.50 10.78
N SER A 126 -0.46 4.63 10.33
CA SER A 126 -1.67 4.23 11.05
C SER A 126 -1.43 3.09 12.04
N CYS A 127 -0.31 2.37 11.92
CA CYS A 127 0.15 1.41 12.92
C CYS A 127 0.42 2.06 14.29
N THR A 128 0.34 1.26 15.34
CA THR A 128 0.82 1.59 16.67
C THR A 128 2.35 1.73 16.70
N ALA A 129 2.88 2.39 17.73
CA ALA A 129 4.33 2.48 17.93
C ALA A 129 4.97 1.10 18.15
N ALA A 130 4.28 0.19 18.83
CA ALA A 130 4.76 -1.17 19.09
C ALA A 130 4.85 -2.00 17.80
N GLU A 131 3.87 -1.89 16.91
CA GLU A 131 3.89 -2.53 15.58
C GLU A 131 5.02 -1.99 14.72
N ARG A 132 5.19 -0.66 14.65
CA ARG A 132 6.32 -0.04 13.93
C ARG A 132 7.66 -0.48 14.49
N LYS A 133 7.82 -0.54 15.81
CA LYS A 133 9.04 -1.04 16.47
C LYS A 133 9.31 -2.50 16.11
N SER A 134 8.27 -3.33 16.04
CA SER A 134 8.41 -4.74 15.66
C SER A 134 8.84 -4.90 14.21
N LEU A 135 8.32 -4.07 13.30
CA LEU A 135 8.75 -4.05 11.90
C LEU A 135 10.19 -3.52 11.76
N GLN A 136 10.57 -2.49 12.52
CA GLN A 136 11.94 -1.95 12.53
C GLN A 136 12.96 -3.01 12.98
N ARG A 137 12.62 -3.83 13.98
CA ARG A 137 13.50 -4.94 14.43
C ARG A 137 13.88 -5.92 13.31
N VAL A 138 13.04 -6.08 12.29
CA VAL A 138 13.39 -6.91 11.11
C VAL A 138 14.57 -6.30 10.36
N VAL A 139 14.56 -4.97 10.16
CA VAL A 139 15.65 -4.23 9.52
C VAL A 139 16.91 -4.32 10.38
N ASP A 140 16.77 -4.10 11.69
CA ASP A 140 17.90 -4.16 12.63
C ASP A 140 18.53 -5.56 12.63
N THR A 141 17.71 -6.61 12.67
CA THR A 141 18.18 -8.01 12.59
C THR A 141 18.87 -8.29 11.25
N ALA A 142 18.33 -7.79 10.13
CA ALA A 142 18.95 -7.95 8.82
C ALA A 142 20.33 -7.26 8.78
N GLN A 143 20.42 -6.06 9.33
CA GLN A 143 21.66 -5.29 9.42
C GLN A 143 22.74 -6.04 10.22
N GLU A 144 22.35 -6.63 11.36
CA GLU A 144 23.25 -7.46 12.18
C GLU A 144 23.75 -8.71 11.44
N ILE A 145 22.85 -9.42 10.75
CA ILE A 145 23.22 -10.62 9.96
C ILE A 145 24.21 -10.27 8.84
N ILE A 146 23.96 -9.14 8.14
CA ILE A 146 24.78 -8.67 7.03
C ILE A 146 26.13 -8.11 7.52
N ARG A 147 26.19 -7.65 8.78
CA ARG A 147 27.31 -6.88 9.34
C ARG A 147 27.58 -5.63 8.51
N CYS A 148 26.54 -4.81 8.32
CA CYS A 148 26.72 -3.48 7.70
C CYS A 148 27.59 -2.62 8.62
N PRO A 149 28.54 -1.85 8.07
CA PRO A 149 29.36 -0.98 8.87
C PRO A 149 28.59 0.29 9.27
N PRO A 150 29.01 1.00 10.34
CA PRO A 150 28.24 2.11 10.93
C PRO A 150 28.01 3.31 10.01
N ASP A 151 28.88 3.50 9.03
CA ASP A 151 28.84 4.56 8.01
C ASP A 151 27.86 4.25 6.87
N THR A 152 27.53 2.98 6.63
CA THR A 152 26.59 2.55 5.59
C THR A 152 25.53 1.57 6.13
N PRO A 153 24.68 2.01 7.09
CA PRO A 153 23.61 1.17 7.61
C PRO A 153 22.51 0.93 6.57
N LEU A 154 21.67 -0.07 6.83
CA LEU A 154 20.41 -0.20 6.10
C LEU A 154 19.49 0.97 6.48
N PRO A 155 18.76 1.57 5.52
CA PRO A 155 17.81 2.61 5.85
C PRO A 155 16.75 2.10 6.83
N SER A 156 16.42 2.90 7.82
CA SER A 156 15.32 2.63 8.74
C SER A 156 13.99 2.54 7.97
N LEU A 157 13.02 1.85 8.57
CA LEU A 157 11.71 1.69 7.95
C LEU A 157 10.99 3.05 7.77
N GLU A 158 11.25 4.01 8.65
CA GLU A 158 10.72 5.36 8.55
C GLU A 158 11.36 6.16 7.40
N GLU A 159 12.67 6.02 7.17
CA GLU A 159 13.35 6.62 6.00
C GLU A 159 12.84 6.01 4.70
N LEU A 160 12.68 4.68 4.65
CA LEU A 160 12.11 3.99 3.50
C LEU A 160 10.68 4.46 3.19
N TYR A 161 9.85 4.59 4.23
CA TYR A 161 8.51 5.16 4.10
C TYR A 161 8.58 6.59 3.58
N SER A 162 9.40 7.45 4.19
CA SER A 162 9.48 8.88 3.85
C SER A 162 9.93 9.09 2.40
N SER A 163 10.96 8.35 1.97
CA SER A 163 11.43 8.33 0.58
C SER A 163 10.32 7.90 -0.40
N ARG A 164 9.60 6.81 -0.11
CA ARG A 164 8.50 6.31 -0.96
C ARG A 164 7.32 7.26 -0.99
N CYS A 165 7.00 7.85 0.17
CA CYS A 165 5.91 8.81 0.33
C CYS A 165 6.16 10.06 -0.51
N LEU A 166 7.36 10.64 -0.43
CA LEU A 166 7.77 11.79 -1.24
C LEU A 166 7.79 11.47 -2.74
N ARG A 167 8.34 10.32 -3.14
CA ARG A 167 8.34 9.89 -4.55
C ARG A 167 6.91 9.79 -5.10
N LYS A 168 5.99 9.16 -4.37
CA LYS A 168 4.59 9.06 -4.79
C LYS A 168 3.92 10.43 -4.83
N ALA A 169 4.17 11.29 -3.84
CA ALA A 169 3.57 12.63 -3.80
C ALA A 169 4.04 13.48 -4.99
N ASN A 170 5.34 13.46 -5.29
CA ASN A 170 5.91 14.13 -6.46
C ASN A 170 5.35 13.56 -7.78
N SER A 171 5.13 12.23 -7.87
CA SER A 171 4.47 11.63 -9.03
C SER A 171 3.03 12.12 -9.20
N ILE A 172 2.26 12.27 -8.12
CA ILE A 172 0.90 12.83 -8.16
C ILE A 172 0.92 14.31 -8.56
N LEU A 173 1.88 15.09 -8.06
CA LEU A 173 2.02 16.50 -8.39
C LEU A 173 2.37 16.74 -9.86
N LYS A 174 3.16 15.84 -10.46
CA LYS A 174 3.52 15.90 -11.89
C LYS A 174 2.36 15.61 -12.84
N ASP A 175 1.30 14.96 -12.36
CA ASP A 175 0.14 14.59 -13.15
C ASP A 175 -1.12 15.32 -12.64
N PRO A 176 -1.52 16.43 -13.28
CA PRO A 176 -2.73 17.16 -12.92
C PRO A 176 -4.03 16.33 -13.05
N THR A 177 -4.04 15.28 -13.87
CA THR A 177 -5.20 14.41 -14.07
C THR A 177 -5.35 13.35 -12.99
N HIS A 178 -4.30 13.13 -12.18
CA HIS A 178 -4.32 12.15 -11.12
C HIS A 178 -5.42 12.49 -10.09
N PRO A 179 -6.29 11.54 -9.69
CA PRO A 179 -7.43 11.82 -8.80
C PRO A 179 -7.02 12.37 -7.42
N GLY A 180 -5.78 12.07 -7.02
CA GLY A 180 -5.16 12.58 -5.80
C GLY A 180 -4.56 13.99 -5.89
N HIS A 181 -4.39 14.57 -7.09
CA HIS A 181 -3.71 15.86 -7.30
C HIS A 181 -4.38 16.99 -6.50
N ARG A 182 -5.72 17.01 -6.49
CA ARG A 182 -6.55 17.98 -5.75
C ARG A 182 -6.29 18.04 -4.24
N HIS A 183 -5.64 17.03 -3.65
CA HIS A 183 -5.28 17.02 -2.24
C HIS A 183 -4.02 17.82 -1.93
N PHE A 184 -3.20 18.13 -2.94
CA PHE A 184 -1.96 18.89 -2.79
C PHE A 184 -2.15 20.34 -3.27
N LYS A 185 -2.84 21.15 -2.46
CA LYS A 185 -3.06 22.57 -2.77
C LYS A 185 -1.99 23.43 -2.12
N LEU A 186 -1.34 24.32 -2.89
CA LEU A 186 -0.44 25.32 -2.32
C LEU A 186 -1.23 26.39 -1.55
N LEU A 187 -0.61 26.94 -0.50
CA LEU A 187 -1.08 28.16 0.15
C LEU A 187 -0.84 29.38 -0.77
N PRO A 188 -1.51 30.52 -0.53
CA PRO A 188 -1.32 31.75 -1.34
C PRO A 188 0.14 32.20 -1.47
N SER A 189 0.98 31.87 -0.49
CA SER A 189 2.42 32.16 -0.54
C SER A 189 3.22 31.33 -1.56
N GLY A 190 2.63 30.28 -2.14
CA GLY A 190 3.28 29.36 -3.09
C GLY A 190 4.35 28.44 -2.49
N LYS A 191 4.69 28.59 -1.20
CA LYS A 191 5.85 27.91 -0.58
C LYS A 191 5.53 26.61 0.14
N ARG A 192 4.28 26.46 0.61
CA ARG A 192 3.86 25.33 1.43
C ARG A 192 2.51 24.82 0.94
N TYR A 193 2.33 23.52 1.03
CA TYR A 193 1.06 22.86 0.78
C TYR A 193 0.15 22.98 2.01
N SER A 194 -1.13 23.25 1.75
CA SER A 194 -2.17 23.33 2.74
C SER A 194 -2.46 21.95 3.32
N ILE A 195 -2.43 21.86 4.65
CA ILE A 195 -2.87 20.67 5.40
C ILE A 195 -4.25 21.00 5.95
N TYR A 196 -5.26 20.24 5.54
CA TYR A 196 -6.59 20.36 6.12
C TYR A 196 -6.57 19.95 7.59
N SER A 197 -7.36 20.66 8.40
CA SER A 197 -7.55 20.32 9.81
C SER A 197 -8.22 18.94 9.92
N ALA A 198 -7.71 18.12 10.82
CA ALA A 198 -8.24 16.80 11.11
C ALA A 198 -8.40 16.65 12.62
N SER A 199 -9.57 16.21 13.07
CA SER A 199 -9.85 15.98 14.50
C SER A 199 -9.34 14.63 15.00
N THR A 200 -9.23 13.63 14.12
CA THR A 200 -8.87 12.26 14.49
C THR A 200 -7.44 11.90 14.06
N ASN A 201 -6.77 11.08 14.88
CA ASN A 201 -5.46 10.52 14.52
C ASN A 201 -5.54 9.64 13.26
N ARG A 202 -6.66 8.93 13.06
CA ARG A 202 -6.91 8.12 11.86
C ARG A 202 -6.74 8.94 10.58
N LEU A 203 -7.37 10.12 10.49
CA LEU A 203 -7.20 10.97 9.31
C LEU A 203 -5.80 11.60 9.28
N LYS A 204 -5.27 12.09 10.41
CA LYS A 204 -3.92 12.68 10.50
C LYS A 204 -2.79 11.71 10.08
N ASN A 205 -3.00 10.42 10.25
CA ASN A 205 -2.03 9.36 9.95
C ASN A 205 -2.23 8.71 8.57
N SER A 206 -3.28 9.09 7.85
CA SER A 206 -3.47 8.67 6.46
C SER A 206 -2.40 9.26 5.53
N TYR A 207 -2.34 8.71 4.30
CA TYR A 207 -1.32 9.07 3.31
C TYR A 207 -1.18 10.57 3.07
N TYR A 208 -2.26 11.26 2.67
CA TYR A 208 -2.17 12.64 2.19
C TYR A 208 -1.68 13.63 3.24
N PRO A 209 -2.20 13.67 4.49
CA PRO A 209 -1.65 14.56 5.52
C PRO A 209 -0.18 14.27 5.83
N LYS A 210 0.23 13.00 5.83
CA LYS A 210 1.64 12.63 6.05
C LYS A 210 2.54 13.03 4.87
N ALA A 211 2.07 12.84 3.64
CA ALA A 211 2.78 13.25 2.43
C ALA A 211 2.95 14.77 2.36
N ILE A 212 1.89 15.54 2.67
CA ILE A 212 1.94 16.99 2.69
C ILE A 212 2.91 17.50 3.77
N LYS A 213 2.90 16.89 4.97
CA LYS A 213 3.88 17.19 6.02
C LYS A 213 5.30 16.93 5.54
N ALA A 214 5.56 15.78 4.93
CA ALA A 214 6.88 15.43 4.41
C ALA A 214 7.35 16.42 3.33
N LEU A 215 6.48 16.82 2.39
CA LEU A 215 6.78 17.82 1.37
C LEU A 215 7.12 19.18 1.98
N ASN A 216 6.32 19.63 2.96
CA ASN A 216 6.56 20.91 3.64
C ASN A 216 7.87 20.92 4.44
N SER A 217 8.22 19.79 5.06
CA SER A 217 9.52 19.63 5.74
C SER A 217 10.69 19.64 4.75
N ALA A 218 10.56 18.95 3.60
CA ALA A 218 11.58 18.94 2.56
C ALA A 218 11.81 20.33 1.94
N ALA A 219 10.74 21.09 1.68
CA ALA A 219 10.83 22.45 1.14
C ALA A 219 11.45 23.46 2.12
N GLY A 220 11.26 23.25 3.44
CA GLY A 220 11.87 24.10 4.47
C GLY A 220 13.39 23.95 4.57
N ASN A 221 13.91 22.75 4.28
CA ASN A 221 15.34 22.44 4.35
C ASN A 221 16.11 22.85 3.07
N GLY A 222 15.41 23.27 2.01
CA GLY A 222 15.98 23.62 0.70
C GLY A 222 16.49 25.06 0.55
N ARG A 223 16.76 25.81 1.63
CA ARG A 223 17.34 27.18 1.57
C ARG A 223 18.81 27.23 1.11
N GLY A 224 19.18 26.40 0.13
CA GLY A 224 20.54 26.31 -0.41
C GLY A 224 20.66 25.97 -1.89
N SER A 225 19.58 25.72 -2.63
CA SER A 225 19.67 25.47 -4.07
C SER A 225 18.63 26.27 -4.84
N ARG A 226 19.09 27.39 -5.40
CA ARG A 226 18.38 28.18 -6.41
C ARG A 226 18.23 27.29 -7.66
N GLN A 227 17.02 26.84 -7.96
CA GLN A 227 16.70 26.45 -9.34
C GLN A 227 16.47 27.74 -10.13
N CYS A 228 17.44 28.09 -10.96
CA CYS A 228 17.27 29.06 -12.03
C CYS A 228 16.13 28.58 -12.92
N THR A 229 15.08 29.38 -13.00
CA THR A 229 14.02 29.24 -13.99
C THR A 229 14.59 29.72 -15.32
N ILE A 230 14.88 28.80 -16.24
CA ILE A 230 15.11 29.15 -17.64
C ILE A 230 13.70 29.32 -18.24
N HIS A 231 13.37 30.56 -18.61
CA HIS A 231 12.25 30.84 -19.50
C HIS A 231 12.64 30.46 -20.93
N GLY A 232 11.76 29.72 -21.58
CA GLY A 232 11.66 29.58 -23.03
C GLY A 232 10.24 29.90 -23.44
#